data_AF-A0A359IBY8-F1
#
_entry.id   AF-A0A359IBY8-F1
#
_cell.length_a   1.000
_cell.length_b   1.000
_cell.length_c   1.000
_cell.angle_alpha   90.00
_cell.angle_beta   90.00
_cell.angle_gamma   90.00
#
_symmetry.space_group_name_H-M   'P 1'
#
loop_
_entity.id
_entity.type
_entity.pdbx_description
1 polymer ?
#
loop_
_entity_poly.entity_id
_entity_poly.type
_entity_poly.pdbx_seq_one_letter_code
_entity_poly.pdbx_strand_id
1 'polypeptide(L)' 'RYRRQDAIGTPYCITVDHQTLEDGTVTLRERDSMDQRRLSVDELEKILSEEVSLNSLLRKLL' A
#
# COMPACT_ATOMS: atom_id res chain seq x y z
N ARG A 1 13.35 -7.55 0.31
CA ARG A 1 11.92 -7.71 0.66
C ARG A 1 11.02 -7.27 -0.48
N TYR A 2 11.15 -6.04 -1.00
CA TYR A 2 10.36 -5.54 -2.12
C TYR A 2 10.45 -6.36 -3.42
N ARG A 3 11.65 -6.73 -3.89
CA ARG A 3 11.75 -7.56 -5.12
C ARG A 3 10.98 -8.88 -5.08
N ARG A 4 10.81 -9.48 -3.90
CA ARG A 4 10.00 -10.71 -3.76
C ARG A 4 8.50 -10.41 -3.85
N GLN A 5 8.06 -9.29 -3.27
CA GLN A 5 6.67 -8.82 -3.32
C GLN A 5 6.27 -8.37 -4.73
N ASP A 6 7.18 -7.65 -5.41
CA ASP A 6 6.97 -7.21 -6.79
C ASP A 6 6.88 -8.43 -7.74
N ALA A 7 7.69 -9.48 -7.50
CA ALA A 7 7.70 -10.70 -8.32
C ALA A 7 6.48 -11.61 -8.12
N ILE A 8 5.85 -11.61 -6.94
CA ILE A 8 4.59 -12.33 -6.67
C ILE A 8 3.36 -11.48 -7.00
N GLY A 9 3.55 -10.26 -7.49
CA GLY A 9 2.47 -9.40 -7.95
C GLY A 9 1.72 -8.64 -6.87
N THR A 10 2.28 -8.46 -5.67
CA THR A 10 1.65 -7.64 -4.63
C THR A 10 1.60 -6.17 -5.06
N PRO A 11 0.41 -5.57 -5.25
CA PRO A 11 0.30 -4.21 -5.78
C PRO A 11 0.78 -3.13 -4.79
N TYR A 12 0.56 -3.34 -3.49
CA TYR A 12 0.94 -2.41 -2.43
C TYR A 12 1.75 -3.09 -1.34
N CYS A 13 2.85 -2.46 -0.92
CA CYS A 13 3.70 -2.92 0.18
C CYS A 13 3.70 -1.91 1.32
N ILE A 14 3.45 -2.36 2.55
CA ILE A 14 3.43 -1.50 3.73
C ILE A 14 4.68 -1.77 4.56
N THR A 15 5.34 -0.70 4.99
CA THR A 15 6.46 -0.76 5.93
C THR A 15 6.05 -0.13 7.24
N VAL A 16 6.19 -0.92 8.30
CA VAL A 16 6.02 -0.53 9.70
C VAL A 16 7.41 -0.50 10.31
N ASP A 17 7.84 0.66 10.79
CA ASP A 17 9.13 0.85 11.44
C ASP A 17 8.95 1.24 12.92
N HIS A 18 10.05 1.49 13.63
CA HIS A 18 9.99 1.89 15.03
C HIS A 18 9.32 3.25 15.23
N GLN A 19 9.35 4.10 14.21
CA GLN A 19 8.78 5.44 14.24
C GLN A 19 7.25 5.38 14.12
N THR A 20 6.70 4.35 13.46
CA THR A 20 5.25 4.07 13.43
C THR A 20 4.62 3.96 14.82
N LEU A 21 5.34 3.44 15.82
CA LEU A 21 4.83 3.34 17.19
C LEU A 21 4.75 4.69 17.91
N GLU A 22 5.56 5.66 17.49
CA GLU A 22 5.62 7.00 18.08
C GLU A 22 4.68 7.98 17.36
N ASP A 23 4.57 7.89 16.04
CA ASP A 23 3.83 8.85 15.22
C ASP A 23 2.56 8.29 14.55
N GLY A 24 2.30 6.99 14.66
CA GLY A 24 1.11 6.36 14.08
C GLY A 24 1.09 6.38 12.55
N THR A 25 2.25 6.52 11.90
CA THR A 25 2.37 6.58 10.45
C THR A 25 3.13 5.39 9.87
N VAL A 26 2.71 4.94 8.70
CA VAL A 26 3.33 3.86 7.95
C VAL A 26 3.79 4.34 6.59
N THR A 27 4.75 3.63 6.00
CA THR A 27 5.15 3.90 4.62
C THR A 27 4.47 2.92 3.67
N LEU A 28 3.65 3.43 2.77
CA LEU A 28 3.02 2.67 1.68
C LEU A 28 3.88 2.82 0.41
N ARG A 29 4.27 1.70 -0.19
CA ARG A 29 4.92 1.63 -1.49
C ARG A 29 3.99 1.01 -2.51
N GLU A 30 3.76 1.69 -3.62
CA GLU A 30 3.03 1.15 -4.76
C GLU A 30 4.01 0.50 -5.75
N ARG A 31 3.65 -0.69 -6.26
CA ARG A 31 4.52 -1.47 -7.13
C ARG A 31 4.69 -0.82 -8.51
N ASP A 32 3.58 -0.41 -9.13
CA ASP A 32 3.55 -0.01 -10.54
C ASP A 32 4.17 1.38 -10.76
N SER A 33 3.88 2.33 -9.87
CA SER A 33 4.47 3.67 -9.89
C SER A 33 5.88 3.72 -9.26
N MET A 34 6.21 2.71 -8.43
CA MET A 34 7.37 2.73 -7.52
C MET A 34 7.36 3.88 -6.49
N ASP A 35 6.24 4.58 -6.33
CA ASP A 35 6.09 5.66 -5.36
C ASP A 35 6.12 5.13 -3.91
N GLN A 36 6.68 5.93 -3.01
CA GLN A 36 6.64 5.72 -1.57
C GLN A 36 6.01 6.93 -0.89
N ARG A 37 4.99 6.71 -0.07
CA ARG A 37 4.28 7.77 0.64
C ARG A 37 4.12 7.38 2.10
N ARG A 38 4.30 8.34 3.00
CA ARG A 38 4.10 8.16 4.44
C ARG A 38 2.72 8.67 4.81
N LEU A 39 1.91 7.80 5.39
CA LEU A 39 0.49 8.01 5.62
C LEU A 39 0.17 7.65 7.07
N SER A 40 -0.87 8.25 7.64
CA SER A 40 -1.42 7.75 8.90
C SER A 40 -2.04 6.36 8.72
N VAL A 41 -2.10 5.57 9.80
CA VAL A 41 -2.76 4.25 9.77
C VAL A 41 -4.26 4.38 9.42
N ASP A 42 -4.90 5.49 9.81
CA ASP A 42 -6.32 5.75 9.48
C ASP A 42 -6.53 5.96 7.97
N GLU A 43 -5.61 6.67 7.30
CA GLU A 43 -5.66 6.86 5.84
C GLU A 43 -5.33 5.56 5.08
N LEU A 44 -4.47 4.72 5.65
CA LEU A 44 -4.06 3.46 5.04
C LEU A 44 -5.25 2.53 4.80
N GLU A 45 -6.15 2.37 5.78
CA GLU A 45 -7.31 1.49 5.66
C GLU A 45 -8.21 1.91 4.50
N LYS A 46 -8.46 3.23 4.40
CA LYS A 46 -9.28 3.80 3.34
C LYS A 46 -8.69 3.56 1.96
N ILE A 47 -7.39 3.81 1.79
CA ILE A 47 -6.68 3.63 0.52
C ILE A 47 -6.66 2.16 0.10
N LEU A 48 -6.34 1.24 1.02
CA LEU A 48 -6.31 -0.19 0.71
C LEU A 48 -7.69 -0.73 0.34
N SER A 49 -8.74 -0.31 1.04
CA SER A 49 -10.11 -0.71 0.75
C SER A 49 -10.54 -0.27 -0.65
N GLU A 50 -10.19 0.96 -1.05
CA GLU A 50 -10.52 1.49 -2.36
C GLU A 50 -9.70 0.84 -3.49
N GLU A 51 -8.41 0.62 -3.29
CA GLU A 51 -7.51 0.13 -4.34
C GLU A 51 -7.53 -1.39 -4.51
N VAL A 52 -7.78 -2.15 -3.43
CA VAL A 52 -7.76 -3.62 -3.44
C VAL A 52 -9.17 -4.21 -3.56
N SER A 53 -10.23 -3.40 -3.45
CA SER A 53 -11.59 -3.86 -3.68
C SER A 53 -11.76 -4.46 -5.07
N LEU A 54 -12.34 -5.66 -5.13
CA LEU A 54 -12.68 -6.34 -6.40
C LEU A 54 -13.49 -5.44 -7.33
N ASN A 55 -14.38 -4.60 -6.79
CA ASN A 55 -15.17 -3.68 -7.60
C ASN A 55 -14.30 -2.61 -8.26
N SER A 56 -13.30 -2.09 -7.55
CA SER A 56 -12.35 -1.11 -8.08
C SER A 56 -11.41 -1.72 -9.11
N LEU A 57 -10.86 -2.91 -8.81
CA LEU A 57 -9.99 -3.65 -9.73
C LEU A 57 -10.69 -4.04 -11.03
N LEU A 58 -11.94 -4.52 -10.94
CA LEU A 58 -12.74 -4.87 -12.12
C LEU A 58 -13.09 -3.63 -12.95
N ARG A 59 -13.33 -2.47 -12.32
CA ARG A 59 -13.53 -1.20 -13.02
C ARG A 59 -12.30 -0.69 -13.76
N LYS A 60 -11.08 -1.00 -13.29
CA LYS A 60 -9.84 -0.65 -13.99
C LYS A 60 -9.55 -1.56 -15.19
N LEU A 61 -10.16 -2.75 -15.24
CA LEU A 61 -9.97 -3.75 -16.29
C LEU A 61 -10.99 -3.67 -17.43
N LEU A 62 -12.18 -3.11 -17.16
CA LEU A 62 -13.25 -2.85 -18.12
C LEU A 62 -13.12 -1.44 -18.72
#